data_AF-A0A7J6D274-F1
#
_entry.id   AF-A0A7J6D274-F1
#
_cell.length_a   1.000
_cell.length_b   1.000
_cell.length_c   1.000
_cell.angle_alpha   90.00
_cell.angle_beta   90.00
_cell.angle_gamma   90.00
#
_symmetry.space_group_name_H-M   'P 1'
#
loop_
_entity.id
_entity.type
_entity.pdbx_description
1 polymer ?
#
loop_
_entity_poly.entity_id
_entity_poly.type
_entity_poly.pdbx_seq_one_letter_code
_entity_poly.pdbx_strand_id
1 'polypeptide(L)'
;MALTAISFLCFAALLPFPGLGLPADSGKLEQVPVRVTVINEFTNEQLSYSTNVIEEGLMFGALNQLQDTTADFKFSYTIHQTFGIYLESVNGLAGSDEDQTYWELLSEKEGVITRLEVGIGCYQPQRDENMILRFTTWAKK
;
A
#
# COMPACT_ATOMS: atom_id res chain seq x y z
N MET A 1 70.32 -40.04 2.78
CA MET A 1 69.39 -39.37 1.84
C MET A 1 68.30 -40.39 1.53
N ALA A 2 66.99 -40.20 1.64
CA ALA A 2 66.07 -39.06 1.75
C ALA A 2 64.87 -39.52 2.65
N LEU A 3 64.32 -38.73 3.57
CA LEU A 3 63.35 -37.62 3.46
C LEU A 3 61.94 -38.01 2.96
N THR A 4 60.93 -37.87 3.86
CA THR A 4 59.52 -37.41 3.66
C THR A 4 58.56 -38.24 2.79
N ALA A 5 57.23 -38.28 2.97
CA ALA A 5 56.28 -37.64 3.87
C ALA A 5 54.98 -38.49 3.90
N ILE A 6 54.24 -38.46 5.01
CA ILE A 6 52.92 -39.07 5.14
C ILE A 6 51.90 -38.14 4.48
N SER A 7 51.32 -38.56 3.35
CA SER A 7 50.22 -37.86 2.69
C SER A 7 48.89 -38.39 3.21
N PHE A 8 48.20 -37.58 4.02
CA PHE A 8 46.80 -37.76 4.38
C PHE A 8 45.93 -37.45 3.15
N LEU A 9 45.43 -38.49 2.48
CA LEU A 9 44.38 -38.34 1.48
C LEU A 9 43.03 -38.20 2.19
N CYS A 10 42.56 -36.96 2.30
CA CYS A 10 41.18 -36.63 2.66
C CYS A 10 40.23 -37.30 1.67
N PHE A 11 39.51 -38.33 2.14
CA PHE A 11 38.28 -38.77 1.52
C PHE A 11 37.22 -37.67 1.73
N ALA A 12 37.05 -36.78 0.75
CA ALA A 12 35.86 -35.95 0.69
C ALA A 12 34.68 -36.84 0.31
N ALA A 13 34.01 -37.40 1.32
CA ALA A 13 32.73 -38.03 1.16
C ALA A 13 31.70 -36.96 0.76
N LEU A 14 31.36 -36.90 -0.54
CA LEU A 14 30.18 -36.21 -1.03
C LEU A 14 28.94 -36.99 -0.55
N LEU A 15 28.52 -36.75 0.69
CA LEU A 15 27.19 -37.14 1.14
C LEU A 15 26.20 -36.21 0.44
N PRO A 16 25.25 -36.72 -0.37
CA PRO A 16 24.13 -35.91 -0.81
C PRO A 16 23.33 -35.63 0.44
N PHE A 17 23.39 -34.40 0.95
CA PHE A 17 22.38 -33.95 1.89
C PHE A 17 21.03 -34.11 1.18
N PRO A 18 20.12 -34.98 1.64
CA PRO A 18 18.72 -34.77 1.35
C PRO A 18 18.36 -33.55 2.18
N GLY A 19 18.72 -32.36 1.67
CA GLY A 19 18.19 -31.12 2.18
C GLY A 19 16.69 -31.31 2.17
N LEU A 20 16.07 -31.18 3.34
CA LEU A 20 14.63 -31.09 3.47
C LEU A 20 14.16 -30.09 2.41
N GLY A 21 13.60 -30.61 1.32
CA GLY A 21 12.82 -29.85 0.38
C GLY A 21 11.55 -29.47 1.12
N LEU A 22 11.63 -28.41 1.93
CA LEU A 22 10.43 -27.63 2.19
C LEU A 22 9.89 -27.26 0.81
N PRO A 23 8.61 -27.55 0.52
CA PRO A 23 8.03 -27.11 -0.73
C PRO A 23 8.31 -25.60 -0.84
N ALA A 24 8.91 -25.18 -1.94
CA ALA A 24 9.00 -23.77 -2.25
C ALA A 24 7.56 -23.25 -2.24
N ASP A 25 7.22 -22.49 -1.19
CA ASP A 25 5.97 -21.76 -1.16
C ASP A 25 5.94 -20.95 -2.45
N SER A 26 4.91 -21.16 -3.25
CA SER A 26 4.75 -20.58 -4.59
C SER A 26 4.54 -19.08 -4.40
N GLY A 27 5.60 -18.33 -4.06
CA GLY A 27 5.66 -17.00 -3.44
C GLY A 27 4.53 -16.04 -3.83
N LYS A 28 3.33 -16.32 -3.32
CA LYS A 28 2.12 -15.56 -3.60
C LYS A 28 2.00 -14.64 -2.41
N LEU A 29 2.28 -13.36 -2.66
CA LEU A 29 2.14 -12.33 -1.65
C LEU A 29 0.71 -12.38 -1.10
N GLU A 30 0.58 -12.34 0.22
CA GLU A 30 -0.73 -12.31 0.84
C GLU A 30 -1.50 -11.07 0.40
N GLN A 31 -2.83 -11.22 0.27
CA GLN A 31 -3.72 -10.11 -0.01
C GLN A 31 -4.37 -9.65 1.30
N VAL A 32 -4.29 -8.35 1.52
CA VAL A 32 -4.85 -7.62 2.64
C VAL A 32 -6.11 -6.90 2.14
N PRO A 33 -7.31 -7.33 2.56
CA PRO A 33 -8.55 -6.64 2.20
C PRO A 33 -8.61 -5.28 2.89
N VAL A 34 -9.00 -4.26 2.12
CA VAL A 34 -9.15 -2.88 2.58
C VAL A 34 -10.40 -2.26 1.98
N ARG A 35 -10.98 -1.28 2.68
CA ARG A 35 -12.07 -0.45 2.16
C ARG A 35 -11.55 0.95 1.85
N VAL A 36 -12.14 1.57 0.85
CA VAL A 36 -11.93 2.99 0.53
C VAL A 36 -13.29 3.67 0.52
N THR A 37 -13.46 4.69 1.36
CA THR A 37 -14.68 5.49 1.43
C THR A 37 -14.39 6.91 0.96
N VAL A 38 -15.11 7.36 -0.06
CA VAL A 38 -15.05 8.72 -0.58
C VAL A 38 -16.19 9.51 0.03
N ILE A 39 -15.88 10.61 0.72
CA ILE A 39 -16.85 11.50 1.35
C ILE A 39 -16.71 12.90 0.78
N ASN A 40 -17.81 13.50 0.36
CA ASN A 40 -17.88 14.92 0.09
C ASN A 40 -18.59 15.62 1.26
N GLU A 41 -17.84 16.37 2.08
CA GLU A 41 -18.39 17.04 3.27
C GLU A 41 -19.43 18.12 2.91
N PHE A 42 -19.35 18.70 1.71
CA PHE A 42 -20.25 19.77 1.28
C PHE A 42 -21.60 19.26 0.76
N THR A 43 -21.64 18.05 0.20
CA THR A 43 -22.88 17.42 -0.31
C THR A 43 -23.44 16.35 0.64
N ASN A 44 -22.66 15.90 1.63
CA ASN A 44 -22.93 14.72 2.46
C ASN A 44 -23.07 13.42 1.65
N GLU A 45 -22.52 13.37 0.44
CA GLU A 45 -22.46 12.15 -0.36
C GLU A 45 -21.32 11.25 0.12
N GLN A 46 -21.59 9.94 0.13
CA GLN A 46 -20.62 8.92 0.52
C GLN A 46 -20.70 7.73 -0.43
N LEU A 47 -19.53 7.29 -0.90
CA LEU A 47 -19.36 6.10 -1.73
C LEU A 47 -18.29 5.20 -1.10
N SER A 48 -18.57 3.90 -1.02
CA SER A 48 -17.65 2.93 -0.41
C SER A 48 -17.29 1.83 -1.40
N TYR A 49 -16.00 1.52 -1.44
CA TYR A 49 -15.40 0.56 -2.35
C TYR A 49 -14.58 -0.46 -1.55
N SER A 50 -14.48 -1.67 -2.09
CA SER A 50 -13.63 -2.72 -1.53
C SER A 50 -12.54 -3.07 -2.52
N THR A 51 -11.31 -3.20 -2.04
CA THR A 51 -10.17 -3.64 -2.84
C THR A 51 -9.23 -4.47 -1.98
N ASN A 52 -8.16 -4.97 -2.58
CA ASN A 52 -7.07 -5.61 -1.86
C ASN A 52 -5.80 -4.82 -2.07
N VAL A 53 -4.90 -4.93 -1.11
CA VAL A 53 -3.50 -4.57 -1.28
C VAL A 53 -2.65 -5.82 -1.04
N ILE A 54 -1.50 -5.95 -1.68
CA ILE A 54 -0.53 -6.98 -1.27
C ILE A 54 0.00 -6.65 0.13
N GLU A 55 0.42 -7.65 0.89
CA GLU A 55 1.11 -7.45 2.16
C GLU A 55 2.30 -6.49 2.01
N GLU A 56 2.48 -5.58 2.96
CA GLU A 56 3.43 -4.45 2.89
C GLU A 56 3.22 -3.47 1.73
N GLY A 57 2.14 -3.62 0.96
CA GLY A 57 1.80 -2.72 -0.12
C GLY A 57 1.21 -1.39 0.36
N LEU A 58 1.36 -0.38 -0.48
CA LEU A 58 0.97 1.00 -0.17
C LEU A 58 -0.46 1.29 -0.64
N MET A 59 -1.13 2.25 0.01
CA MET A 59 -2.47 2.70 -0.38
C MET A 59 -2.50 3.17 -1.84
N PHE A 60 -1.43 3.77 -2.35
CA PHE A 60 -1.32 4.11 -3.77
C PHE A 60 -1.52 2.89 -4.69
N GLY A 61 -1.00 1.72 -4.33
CA GLY A 61 -1.24 0.48 -5.07
C GLY A 61 -2.71 0.05 -5.01
N ALA A 62 -3.33 0.15 -3.82
CA ALA A 62 -4.75 -0.17 -3.63
C ALA A 62 -5.67 0.73 -4.48
N LEU A 63 -5.38 2.04 -4.57
CA LEU A 63 -6.15 2.98 -5.38
C LEU A 63 -5.99 2.72 -6.88
N ASN A 64 -4.78 2.39 -7.35
CA ASN A 64 -4.57 1.98 -8.75
C ASN A 64 -5.36 0.72 -9.09
N GLN A 65 -5.28 -0.31 -8.24
CA GLN A 65 -6.06 -1.53 -8.41
C GLN A 65 -7.57 -1.24 -8.45
N LEU A 66 -8.06 -0.37 -7.57
CA LEU A 66 -9.46 0.00 -7.54
C LEU A 66 -9.86 0.73 -8.84
N GLN A 67 -9.07 1.69 -9.30
CA GLN A 67 -9.29 2.40 -10.56
C GLN A 67 -9.31 1.49 -11.80
N ASP A 68 -8.47 0.44 -11.81
CA ASP A 68 -8.39 -0.52 -12.91
C ASP A 68 -9.56 -1.50 -12.94
N THR A 69 -10.12 -1.82 -11.76
CA THR A 69 -11.15 -2.87 -11.61
C THR A 69 -12.56 -2.34 -11.45
N THR A 70 -12.71 -1.07 -11.07
CA THR A 70 -13.99 -0.44 -10.71
C THR A 70 -14.22 0.79 -11.58
N ALA A 71 -15.19 0.71 -12.50
CA ALA A 71 -15.37 1.71 -13.55
C ALA A 71 -15.74 3.11 -13.02
N ASP A 72 -16.46 3.15 -11.90
CA ASP A 72 -16.95 4.35 -11.21
C ASP A 72 -15.98 4.88 -10.13
N PHE A 73 -14.80 4.28 -10.00
CA PHE A 73 -13.71 4.84 -9.22
C PHE A 73 -12.60 5.36 -10.13
N LYS A 74 -12.29 6.65 -9.99
CA LYS A 74 -11.17 7.30 -10.66
C LYS A 74 -10.44 8.21 -9.69
N PHE A 75 -9.13 8.29 -9.80
CA PHE A 75 -8.35 9.28 -9.07
C PHE A 75 -7.21 9.83 -9.94
N SER A 76 -6.79 11.06 -9.66
CA SER A 76 -5.59 11.64 -10.25
C SER A 76 -4.61 12.05 -9.15
N TYR A 77 -3.33 12.08 -9.52
CA TYR A 77 -2.27 12.47 -8.62
C TYR A 77 -1.18 13.21 -9.37
N THR A 78 -0.44 14.04 -8.64
CA THR A 78 0.84 14.59 -9.10
C THR A 78 1.99 14.07 -8.25
N ILE A 79 3.19 14.11 -8.82
CA ILE A 79 4.43 13.82 -8.10
C ILE A 79 5.02 15.17 -7.68
N HIS A 80 4.80 15.55 -6.42
CA HIS A 80 5.34 16.77 -5.84
C HIS A 80 6.82 16.56 -5.46
N GLN A 81 7.68 17.50 -5.85
CA GLN A 81 9.14 17.38 -5.64
C GLN A 81 9.55 17.20 -4.17
N THR A 82 8.77 17.75 -3.23
CA THR A 82 9.08 17.69 -1.78
C THR A 82 8.28 16.62 -1.04
N PHE A 83 7.08 16.28 -1.50
CA PHE A 83 6.12 15.46 -0.73
C PHE A 83 5.85 14.09 -1.36
N GLY A 84 6.32 13.86 -2.59
CA GLY A 84 6.02 12.64 -3.33
C GLY A 84 4.60 12.67 -3.92
N ILE A 85 3.90 11.55 -3.85
CA ILE A 85 2.58 11.37 -4.48
C ILE A 85 1.53 12.19 -3.72
N TYR A 86 0.98 13.20 -4.39
CA TYR A 86 -0.09 14.06 -3.90
C TYR A 86 -1.41 13.70 -4.59
N LEU A 87 -2.45 13.42 -3.80
CA LEU A 87 -3.78 13.11 -4.31
C LEU A 87 -4.49 14.40 -4.76
N GLU A 88 -4.79 14.50 -6.05
CA GLU A 88 -5.38 15.71 -6.63
C GLU A 88 -6.89 15.64 -6.75
N SER A 89 -7.40 14.55 -7.30
CA SER A 89 -8.83 14.36 -7.53
C SER A 89 -9.29 12.94 -7.26
N VAL A 90 -10.55 12.79 -6.88
CA VAL A 90 -11.27 11.52 -6.79
C VAL A 90 -12.62 11.70 -7.46
N ASN A 91 -12.99 10.76 -8.33
CA ASN A 91 -14.24 10.73 -9.10
C ASN A 91 -14.53 12.04 -9.85
N GLY A 92 -13.48 12.69 -10.37
CA GLY A 92 -13.58 13.94 -11.13
C GLY A 92 -13.65 15.22 -10.29
N LEU A 93 -13.67 15.11 -8.96
CA LEU A 93 -13.66 16.26 -8.06
C LEU A 93 -12.24 16.52 -7.56
N ALA A 94 -11.66 17.65 -7.98
CA ALA A 94 -10.30 18.06 -7.63
C ALA A 94 -10.29 19.06 -6.46
N GLY A 95 -9.21 19.05 -5.68
CA GLY A 95 -8.90 20.14 -4.76
C GLY A 95 -8.63 21.45 -5.50
N SER A 96 -8.80 22.57 -4.81
CA SER A 96 -8.65 23.92 -5.37
C SER A 96 -8.03 24.85 -4.33
N ASP A 97 -6.92 25.49 -4.69
CA ASP A 97 -6.28 26.52 -3.87
C ASP A 97 -7.14 27.77 -3.74
N GLU A 98 -7.89 28.13 -4.79
CA GLU A 98 -8.80 29.27 -4.82
C GLU A 98 -9.98 29.05 -3.86
N ASP A 99 -10.59 27.87 -3.91
CA ASP A 99 -11.73 27.48 -3.06
C ASP A 99 -11.29 26.95 -1.69
N GLN A 100 -9.99 26.84 -1.45
CA GLN A 100 -9.38 26.29 -0.25
C GLN A 100 -9.84 24.86 0.06
N THR A 101 -9.96 24.00 -0.95
CA THR A 101 -10.46 22.63 -0.83
C THR A 101 -9.41 21.58 -1.15
N TYR A 102 -9.45 20.45 -0.44
CA TYR A 102 -8.51 19.34 -0.60
C TYR A 102 -9.13 17.99 -0.24
N TRP A 103 -8.39 16.92 -0.58
CA TRP A 103 -8.67 15.56 -0.12
C TRP A 103 -7.90 15.26 1.17
N GLU A 104 -8.61 15.25 2.29
CA GLU A 104 -8.10 14.79 3.58
C GLU A 104 -8.06 13.25 3.62
N LEU A 105 -6.95 12.71 4.15
CA LEU A 105 -6.72 11.27 4.28
C LEU A 105 -6.95 10.85 5.74
N LEU A 106 -7.91 9.96 5.96
CA LEU A 106 -8.19 9.40 7.29
C LEU A 106 -8.13 7.88 7.24
N SER A 107 -7.68 7.28 8.32
CA SER A 107 -7.79 5.85 8.56
C SER A 107 -8.87 5.59 9.59
N GLU A 108 -9.78 4.68 9.30
CA GLU A 108 -10.75 4.16 10.24
C GLU A 108 -10.51 2.68 10.50
N LYS A 109 -10.29 2.34 11.76
CA LYS A 109 -10.19 0.96 12.23
C LYS A 109 -10.92 0.80 13.55
N GLU A 110 -11.78 -0.21 13.63
CA GLU A 110 -12.55 -0.54 14.84
C GLU A 110 -13.33 0.67 15.41
N GLY A 111 -13.83 1.54 14.53
CA GLY A 111 -14.57 2.77 14.89
C GLY A 111 -13.69 3.94 15.32
N VAL A 112 -12.36 3.80 15.34
CA VAL A 112 -11.42 4.88 15.62
C VAL A 112 -10.99 5.52 14.30
N ILE A 113 -11.26 6.81 14.15
CA ILE A 113 -10.84 7.61 12.99
C ILE A 113 -9.59 8.41 13.36
N THR A 114 -8.53 8.25 12.57
CA THR A 114 -7.26 8.96 12.72
C THR A 114 -6.93 9.70 11.43
N ARG A 115 -6.59 10.99 11.54
CA ARG A 115 -6.06 11.75 10.40
C ARG A 115 -4.63 11.31 10.12
N LEU A 116 -4.34 10.99 8.86
CA LEU A 116 -3.02 10.53 8.47
C LEU A 116 -2.04 11.69 8.34
N GLU A 117 -0.81 11.45 8.80
CA GLU A 117 0.31 12.39 8.70
C GLU A 117 1.21 12.11 7.48
N VAL A 118 0.85 11.11 6.67
CA VAL A 118 1.57 10.69 5.46
C VAL A 118 0.63 10.60 4.27
N GLY A 119 1.17 10.74 3.06
CA GLY A 119 0.40 10.62 1.82
C GLY A 119 0.11 9.17 1.41
N ILE A 120 -0.74 9.01 0.40
CA ILE A 120 -1.12 7.70 -0.17
C ILE A 120 0.07 6.91 -0.71
N GLY A 121 1.17 7.59 -1.07
CA GLY A 121 2.41 6.98 -1.52
C GLY A 121 3.32 6.44 -0.42
N CYS A 122 2.97 6.63 0.86
CA CYS A 122 3.74 6.13 2.00
C CYS A 122 2.88 5.35 3.01
N TYR A 123 1.57 5.53 2.96
CA TYR A 123 0.67 4.85 3.88
C TYR A 123 0.50 3.37 3.50
N GLN A 124 0.74 2.49 4.47
CA GLN A 124 0.46 1.06 4.38
C GLN A 124 -0.80 0.76 5.19
N PRO A 125 -1.91 0.39 4.54
CA PRO A 125 -3.13 0.07 5.26
C PRO A 125 -3.04 -1.30 5.94
N GLN A 126 -3.80 -1.45 7.00
CA GLN A 126 -3.93 -2.70 7.73
C GLN A 126 -5.13 -3.51 7.22
N ARG A 127 -5.13 -4.80 7.54
CA ARG A 127 -6.26 -5.69 7.26
C ARG A 127 -7.57 -5.13 7.83
N ASP A 128 -8.60 -5.15 7.00
CA ASP A 128 -9.98 -4.74 7.28
C ASP A 128 -10.16 -3.27 7.65
N GLU A 129 -9.13 -2.45 7.44
CA GLU A 129 -9.14 -1.01 7.62
C GLU A 129 -9.96 -0.32 6.52
N ASN A 130 -10.56 0.83 6.85
CA ASN A 130 -11.22 1.71 5.91
C ASN A 130 -10.40 3.01 5.76
N MET A 131 -9.84 3.23 4.59
CA MET A 131 -9.27 4.52 4.20
C MET A 131 -10.39 5.46 3.78
N ILE A 132 -10.50 6.61 4.41
CA ILE A 132 -11.48 7.63 4.08
C ILE A 132 -10.77 8.76 3.33
N LEU A 133 -11.19 9.01 2.10
CA LEU A 133 -10.81 10.15 1.29
C LEU A 133 -11.93 11.20 1.45
N ARG A 134 -11.71 12.22 2.28
CA ARG A 134 -12.71 13.26 2.58
C ARG A 134 -12.39 14.53 1.81
N PHE A 135 -13.28 14.96 0.93
CA PHE A 135 -13.22 16.28 0.32
C PHE A 135 -13.71 17.33 1.31
N THR A 136 -12.83 18.25 1.68
CA THR A 136 -13.06 19.24 2.74
C THR A 136 -12.29 20.53 2.46
N THR A 137 -12.31 21.49 3.39
CA THR A 137 -11.65 22.79 3.27
C THR A 137 -10.66 23.06 4.39
N TRP A 138 -9.59 23.81 4.10
CA TRP A 138 -8.70 24.39 5.11
C TRP A 138 -9.04 25.86 5.44
N ALA A 139 -10.13 26.39 4.89
CA ALA A 139 -10.64 27.70 5.27
C ALA A 139 -10.89 27.74 6.78
N LYS A 140 -10.44 28.82 7.44
CA LYS A 140 -10.70 29.00 8.87
C LYS A 140 -12.22 29.16 9.06
N LYS A 141 -12.83 28.24 9.82
CA LYS A 141 -14.18 28.40 10.36
C LYS A 141 -14.21 29.48 11.44
#